data_AF-A0A1U9DYI8-F1
#
_entry.id   AF-A0A1U9DYI8-F1
#
_cell.length_a   1.000
_cell.length_b   1.000
_cell.length_c   1.000
_cell.angle_alpha   90.00
_cell.angle_beta   90.00
_cell.angle_gamma   90.00
#
_symmetry.space_group_name_H-M   'P 1'
#
loop_
_entity.id
_entity.type
_entity.pdbx_description
1 polymer ?
#
loop_
_entity_poly.entity_id
_entity_poly.type
_entity_poly.pdbx_seq_one_letter_code
_entity_poly.pdbx_strand_id
1 'polypeptide(L)'
;GTLTAREVFEVISSHEVDHLFPLFTVTYDIAFKGRDPADLVRVFETREVRPHKTAEECNILVLPPLMANARRRIGRLQSIVDHERFKEQEKKIVKEYEKRYTEIEVAAETAKTADD
;
A
#
# COMPACT_ATOMS: atom_id res chain seq x y z
N GLY A 1 24.22 -3.34 30.34
CA GLY A 1 23.02 -4.06 29.89
C GLY A 1 21.83 -3.83 30.81
N THR A 2 21.95 -4.13 32.10
CA THR A 2 20.83 -4.12 33.07
C THR A 2 20.29 -2.73 33.44
N LEU A 3 21.13 -1.69 33.47
CA LEU A 3 20.70 -0.31 33.72
C LEU A 3 19.79 0.22 32.61
N THR A 4 20.17 -0.01 31.36
CA THR A 4 19.41 0.40 30.16
C THR A 4 18.03 -0.26 30.11
N ALA A 5 17.92 -1.52 30.57
CA ALA A 5 16.64 -2.22 30.61
C ALA A 5 15.68 -1.63 31.66
N ARG A 6 16.19 -1.13 32.80
CA ARG A 6 15.37 -0.44 33.81
C ARG A 6 14.88 0.91 33.32
N GLU A 7 15.77 1.71 32.74
CA GLU A 7 15.42 3.04 32.20
C GLU A 7 14.35 2.93 31.10
N VAL A 8 14.52 1.99 30.18
CA VAL A 8 13.54 1.75 29.11
C VAL A 8 12.21 1.24 29.66
N PHE A 9 12.23 0.35 30.68
CA PHE A 9 11.02 -0.16 31.30
C PHE A 9 10.23 0.96 32.01
N GLU A 10 10.91 1.87 32.73
CA GLU A 10 10.28 3.03 33.37
C GLU A 10 9.59 3.96 32.36
N VAL A 11 10.21 4.18 31.20
CA VAL A 11 9.60 4.96 30.12
C VAL A 11 8.36 4.26 29.54
N ILE A 12 8.43 2.95 29.31
CA ILE A 12 7.31 2.15 28.79
C ILE A 12 6.13 2.18 29.77
N SER A 13 6.38 1.94 31.05
CA SER A 13 5.33 1.90 32.06
C SER A 13 4.74 3.29 32.35
N SER A 14 5.54 4.36 32.32
CA SER A 14 5.03 5.74 32.52
C SER A 14 4.10 6.22 31.41
N HIS A 15 4.22 5.65 30.20
CA HIS A 15 3.34 5.96 29.07
C HIS A 15 2.22 4.92 28.89
N GLU A 16 2.09 3.94 29.80
CA GLU A 16 1.08 2.87 29.76
C GLU A 16 1.10 2.04 28.46
N VAL A 17 2.27 1.95 27.81
CA VAL A 17 2.46 1.24 26.53
C VAL A 17 3.03 -0.17 26.70
N ASP A 18 3.02 -0.74 27.91
CA ASP A 18 3.54 -2.10 28.19
C ASP A 18 2.90 -3.17 27.28
N HIS A 19 1.61 -3.01 26.96
CA HIS A 19 0.86 -3.90 26.08
C HIS A 19 1.37 -3.92 24.63
N LEU A 20 2.10 -2.89 24.19
CA LEU A 20 2.74 -2.82 22.87
C LEU A 20 4.07 -3.58 22.82
N PHE A 21 4.69 -3.80 23.99
CA PHE A 21 6.00 -4.44 24.10
C PHE A 21 5.97 -5.66 25.03
N PRO A 22 5.05 -6.62 24.83
CA PRO A 22 4.84 -7.74 25.77
C PRO A 22 6.10 -8.60 25.97
N LEU A 23 6.95 -8.71 24.95
CA LEU A 23 8.21 -9.47 25.06
C LEU A 23 9.17 -8.77 26.02
N PHE A 24 9.29 -7.45 25.88
CA PHE A 24 10.15 -6.64 26.72
C PHE A 24 9.66 -6.62 28.17
N THR A 25 8.36 -6.45 28.39
CA THR A 25 7.76 -6.43 29.73
C THR A 25 7.96 -7.77 30.46
N VAL A 26 7.68 -8.91 29.81
CA VAL A 26 7.83 -10.22 30.43
C VAL A 26 9.30 -10.55 30.72
N THR A 27 10.20 -10.22 29.79
CA THR A 27 11.65 -10.42 30.00
C THR A 27 12.19 -9.56 31.14
N TYR A 28 11.71 -8.32 31.27
CA TYR A 28 12.03 -7.47 32.41
C TYR A 28 11.54 -8.08 33.73
N ASP A 29 10.29 -8.53 33.79
CA ASP A 29 9.72 -9.13 34.99
C ASP A 29 10.47 -10.41 35.40
N ILE A 30 10.90 -11.24 34.45
CA ILE A 30 11.72 -12.43 34.74
C ILE A 30 13.07 -12.01 35.32
N ALA A 31 13.76 -11.07 34.68
CA ALA A 31 15.10 -10.67 35.06
C ALA A 31 15.17 -9.88 36.38
N PHE A 32 14.14 -9.09 36.71
CA PHE A 32 14.18 -8.13 37.83
C PHE A 32 13.11 -8.36 38.90
N LYS A 33 12.01 -9.06 38.60
CA LYS A 33 10.92 -9.33 39.55
C LYS A 33 10.77 -10.80 39.93
N GLY A 34 11.65 -11.68 39.42
CA GLY A 34 11.65 -13.10 39.75
C GLY A 34 10.48 -13.88 39.16
N ARG A 35 9.90 -13.39 38.06
CA ARG A 35 8.80 -14.06 37.36
C ARG A 35 9.27 -15.36 36.71
N ASP A 36 8.37 -16.35 36.62
CA ASP A 36 8.66 -17.67 36.04
C ASP A 36 9.00 -17.54 34.54
N PRO A 37 10.16 -18.05 34.07
CA PRO A 37 10.51 -18.05 32.65
C PRO A 37 9.46 -18.70 31.73
N ALA A 38 8.66 -19.65 32.24
CA ALA A 38 7.57 -20.25 31.48
C ALA A 38 6.47 -19.25 31.09
N ASP A 39 6.39 -18.08 31.76
CA ASP A 39 5.49 -17.00 31.38
C ASP A 39 5.78 -16.42 30.00
N LEU A 40 7.02 -16.52 29.53
CA LEU A 40 7.36 -16.11 28.17
C LEU A 40 6.55 -16.93 27.16
N VAL A 41 6.47 -18.24 27.36
CA VAL A 41 5.69 -19.12 26.47
C VAL A 41 4.20 -18.82 26.63
N ARG A 42 3.70 -18.69 27.87
CA ARG A 42 2.28 -18.43 28.15
C ARG A 42 1.77 -17.11 27.55
N VAL A 43 2.57 -16.05 27.58
CA VAL A 43 2.16 -14.74 27.03
C VAL A 43 2.13 -14.74 25.50
N PHE A 44 2.97 -15.54 24.85
CA PHE A 44 3.02 -15.65 23.39
C PHE A 44 2.26 -16.84 22.83
N GLU A 45 1.68 -17.67 23.70
CA GLU A 45 0.87 -18.80 23.31
C GLU A 45 -0.37 -18.27 22.57
N THR A 46 -0.55 -18.73 21.33
CA THR A 46 -1.69 -18.37 20.50
C THR A 46 -2.46 -19.65 20.21
N ARG A 47 -3.77 -19.64 20.52
CA ARG A 47 -4.67 -20.78 20.23
C ARG A 47 -4.92 -20.96 18.74
N GLU A 48 -4.77 -19.87 17.99
CA GLU A 48 -4.96 -19.83 16.55
C GLU A 48 -3.63 -19.48 15.88
N VAL A 49 -3.24 -20.30 14.92
CA VAL A 49 -2.10 -20.00 14.07
C VAL A 49 -2.47 -18.77 13.25
N ARG A 50 -1.67 -17.70 13.37
CA ARG A 50 -1.85 -16.51 12.53
C ARG A 50 -1.84 -16.95 11.07
N PRO A 51 -2.87 -16.64 10.27
CA PRO A 51 -2.87 -16.99 8.86
C PRO A 51 -1.63 -16.41 8.21
N HIS A 52 -0.90 -17.25 7.49
CA HIS A 52 0.24 -16.79 6.72
C HIS A 52 -0.27 -15.76 5.71
N LYS A 53 0.23 -14.53 5.81
CA LYS A 53 -0.04 -13.53 4.78
C LYS A 53 0.50 -14.03 3.46
N THR A 54 -0.28 -13.89 2.40
CA THR A 54 0.22 -14.24 1.06
C THR A 54 1.37 -13.31 0.69
N ALA A 55 2.23 -13.73 -0.26
CA ALA A 55 3.32 -12.87 -0.74
C ALA A 55 2.80 -11.52 -1.26
N GLU A 56 1.60 -11.51 -1.84
CA GLU A 56 0.90 -10.31 -2.30
C GLU A 56 0.57 -9.37 -1.12
N GLU A 57 0.07 -9.90 -0.01
CA GLU A 57 -0.24 -9.13 1.20
C GLU A 57 0.99 -8.59 1.92
N CYS A 58 2.12 -9.30 1.84
CA CYS A 58 3.42 -8.83 2.34
C CYS A 58 4.01 -7.70 1.47
N ASN A 59 3.67 -7.69 0.17
CA ASN A 59 4.10 -6.67 -0.79
C ASN A 59 3.19 -5.44 -0.81
N ILE A 60 2.01 -5.49 -0.18
CA ILE A 60 1.24 -4.29 0.11
C ILE A 60 2.03 -3.53 1.17
N LEU A 61 2.80 -2.54 0.72
CA LEU A 61 3.20 -1.41 1.56
C LEU A 61 1.91 -0.78 2.10
N VAL A 62 1.48 -1.23 3.28
CA VAL A 62 0.36 -0.64 4.01
C VAL A 62 0.84 0.73 4.45
N LEU A 63 0.68 1.70 3.55
CA LEU A 63 0.89 3.10 3.87
C LEU A 63 -0.06 3.43 5.02
N PRO A 64 0.43 4.06 6.11
CA PRO A 64 -0.40 4.42 7.25
C PRO A 64 -1.68 5.13 6.79
N PRO A 65 -2.82 4.97 7.47
CA PRO A 65 -4.10 5.57 7.07
C PRO A 65 -4.03 7.08 6.81
N LEU A 66 -3.15 7.79 7.53
CA LEU A 66 -2.82 9.21 7.33
C LEU A 66 -2.34 9.53 5.91
N MET A 67 -1.69 8.59 5.22
CA MET A 67 -1.17 8.72 3.86
C MET A 67 -2.12 8.18 2.77
N ALA A 68 -3.25 7.56 3.14
CA ALA A 68 -4.24 7.08 2.17
C ALA A 68 -4.81 8.22 1.32
N ASN A 69 -4.96 9.42 1.91
CA ASN A 69 -5.36 10.63 1.18
C ASN A 69 -4.25 11.18 0.28
N ALA A 70 -2.98 10.99 0.65
CA ALA A 70 -1.84 11.40 -0.18
C ALA A 70 -1.80 10.58 -1.48
N ARG A 71 -2.04 9.25 -1.42
CA ARG A 71 -2.11 8.39 -2.61
C ARG A 71 -3.18 8.84 -3.60
N ARG A 72 -4.39 9.19 -3.12
CA ARG A 72 -5.47 9.73 -3.97
C ARG A 72 -5.14 11.10 -4.57
N ARG A 73 -4.36 11.93 -3.90
CA ARG A 73 -3.92 13.24 -4.41
C ARG A 73 -2.85 13.07 -5.48
N ILE A 74 -1.88 12.20 -5.26
CA ILE A 74 -0.81 11.89 -6.21
C ILE A 74 -1.38 11.30 -7.50
N GLY A 75 -2.31 10.33 -7.40
CA GLY A 75 -2.93 9.75 -8.59
C GLY A 75 -3.69 10.77 -9.46
N ARG A 76 -4.37 11.74 -8.84
CA ARG A 76 -5.04 12.84 -9.58
C ARG A 76 -4.05 13.78 -10.26
N LEU A 77 -2.98 14.15 -9.58
CA LEU A 77 -1.93 14.99 -10.16
C LEU A 77 -1.24 14.28 -11.33
N GLN A 78 -0.95 12.98 -11.19
CA GLN A 78 -0.36 12.17 -12.25
C GLN A 78 -1.25 12.16 -13.50
N SER A 79 -2.56 11.95 -13.34
CA SER A 79 -3.52 11.98 -14.45
C SER A 79 -3.58 13.33 -15.18
N ILE A 80 -3.44 14.45 -14.46
CA ILE A 80 -3.41 15.79 -15.06
C ILE A 80 -2.11 15.98 -15.87
N VAL A 81 -0.97 15.60 -15.27
CA VAL A 81 0.35 15.69 -15.94
C VAL A 81 0.40 14.82 -17.18
N ASP A 82 -0.11 13.59 -17.12
CA ASP A 82 -0.17 12.68 -18.26
C ASP A 82 -1.08 13.24 -19.35
N HIS A 83 -2.25 13.77 -19.00
CA HIS A 83 -3.14 14.40 -19.98
C HIS A 83 -2.48 15.60 -20.66
N GLU A 84 -1.78 16.47 -19.93
CA GLU A 84 -1.01 17.58 -20.54
C GLU A 84 0.13 17.08 -21.43
N ARG A 85 0.84 16.05 -20.99
CA ARG A 85 1.97 15.47 -21.73
C ARG A 85 1.54 14.82 -23.05
N PHE A 86 0.38 14.18 -23.06
CA PHE A 86 -0.11 13.42 -24.21
C PHE A 86 -1.14 14.17 -25.07
N LYS A 87 -1.58 15.36 -24.66
CA LYS A 87 -2.60 16.17 -25.34
C LYS A 87 -2.40 16.33 -26.85
N GLU A 88 -1.17 16.64 -27.28
CA GLU A 88 -0.87 16.81 -28.71
C GLU A 88 -0.82 15.47 -29.47
N GLN A 89 -0.43 14.39 -28.80
CA GLN A 89 -0.46 13.04 -29.38
C GLN A 89 -1.90 12.55 -29.53
N GLU A 90 -2.76 12.77 -28.53
CA GLU A 90 -4.19 12.46 -28.59
C GLU A 90 -4.87 13.20 -29.75
N LYS A 91 -4.62 14.50 -29.91
CA LYS A 91 -5.14 15.28 -31.07
C LYS A 91 -4.68 14.71 -32.41
N LYS A 92 -3.43 14.28 -32.50
CA LYS A 92 -2.87 13.70 -33.73
C LYS A 92 -3.53 12.36 -34.07
N ILE A 93 -3.75 11.52 -33.06
CA ILE A 93 -4.45 10.25 -33.19
C ILE A 93 -5.90 10.48 -33.62
N VAL A 94 -6.62 11.42 -32.99
CA VAL A 94 -8.01 11.75 -33.36
C VAL A 94 -8.11 12.19 -34.82
N LYS A 95 -7.24 13.10 -35.27
CA LYS A 95 -7.20 13.52 -36.68
C LYS A 95 -6.90 12.38 -37.64
N GLU A 96 -6.04 11.44 -37.25
CA GLU A 96 -5.74 10.26 -38.06
C GLU A 96 -6.96 9.34 -38.18
N TYR A 97 -7.69 9.12 -37.08
CA TYR A 97 -8.94 8.36 -37.10
C TYR A 97 -10.01 9.04 -37.95
N GLU A 98 -10.25 10.34 -37.79
CA GLU A 98 -11.20 11.10 -38.62
C GLU A 98 -10.87 10.97 -40.10
N LYS A 99 -9.59 11.15 -40.46
CA LYS A 99 -9.13 10.99 -41.84
C LYS A 99 -9.43 9.59 -42.37
N ARG A 100 -9.10 8.53 -41.62
CA ARG A 100 -9.38 7.15 -42.03
C ARG A 100 -10.87 6.87 -42.20
N TYR A 101 -11.72 7.42 -41.33
CA TYR A 101 -13.18 7.30 -41.47
C TYR A 101 -13.66 7.94 -42.77
N THR A 102 -13.22 9.16 -43.07
CA THR A 102 -13.61 9.84 -44.32
C THR A 102 -13.12 9.11 -45.58
N GLU A 103 -11.92 8.52 -45.55
CA GLU A 103 -11.40 7.72 -46.66
C GLU A 103 -12.24 6.46 -46.89
N ILE A 104 -12.71 5.82 -45.81
CA ILE A 104 -13.59 4.64 -45.89
C ILE A 104 -14.95 5.01 -46.47
N GLU A 105 -15.54 6.14 -46.05
CA GLU A 105 -16.83 6.62 -46.58
C GLU A 105 -16.75 6.93 -48.08
N VAL A 106 -15.71 7.65 -48.52
CA VAL A 106 -15.49 7.97 -49.93
C VAL A 106 -15.25 6.70 -50.76
N ALA A 107 -14.48 5.74 -50.24
CA ALA A 107 -14.28 4.45 -50.90
C ALA A 107 -15.58 3.64 -51.02
N ALA A 108 -16.45 3.72 -50.02
CA ALA A 108 -17.75 3.05 -50.02
C ALA A 108 -18.76 3.71 -51.00
N GLU A 109 -18.73 5.04 -51.14
CA GLU A 109 -19.57 5.76 -52.11
C GLU A 109 -19.11 5.53 -53.55
N THR A 110 -17.80 5.60 -53.80
CA THR A 110 -17.23 5.34 -55.13
C THR A 110 -17.46 3.91 -55.61
N ALA A 111 -17.41 2.93 -54.70
CA ALA A 111 -17.77 1.55 -55.01
C ALA A 111 -19.26 1.38 -55.36
N LYS A 112 -20.17 2.10 -54.69
CA LYS A 112 -21.61 2.09 -55.02
C LYS A 112 -21.91 2.71 -56.38
N THR A 113 -21.21 3.77 -56.77
CA THR A 113 -21.39 4.43 -58.07
C THR A 113 -20.75 3.69 -59.25
N ALA A 114 -19.91 2.68 -58.99
CA ALA A 114 -19.25 1.88 -60.02
C ALA A 114 -19.99 0.57 -60.34
N ASP A 115 -20.99 0.20 -59.54
CA ASP A 115 -21.86 -0.97 -59.71
C ASP A 115 -23.23 -0.64 -60.37
N ASP A 116 -23.48 0.64 -60.70
CA ASP A 116 -24.60 1.15 -61.53
C ASP A 116 -24.13 1.42 -62.98
#